data_AF-A0A7K7ZCB9-F1
#
_entry.id   AF-A0A7K7ZCB9-F1
#
_cell.length_a   1.000
_cell.length_b   1.000
_cell.length_c   1.000
_cell.angle_alpha   90.00
_cell.angle_beta   90.00
_cell.angle_gamma   90.00
#
_symmetry.space_group_name_H-M   'P 1'
#
loop_
_entity.id
_entity.type
_entity.pdbx_description
1 polymer ?
#
loop_
_entity_poly.entity_id
_entity_poly.type
_entity_poly.pdbx_seq_one_letter_code
_entity_poly.pdbx_strand_id
1 'polypeptide(L)'
;VPAGVTVCQLSLAGATPGAPGDALLLTRLERGSEPLSVRVATERGQAPLSGILREFEQIQREQREANGCTERREWWERRSRLDQRMESLIQSLDSDVLGCWRGLLLPRDPGNPPLDEQELSQLLQELRECGWESP
;
A
#
# COMPACT_ATOMS: atom_id res chain seq x y z
N VAL A 1 -20.34 -8.22 4.81
CA VAL A 1 -19.18 -9.02 4.38
C VAL A 1 -19.44 -10.49 4.71
N PRO A 2 -19.15 -11.45 3.81
CA PRO A 2 -19.25 -12.87 4.12
C PRO A 2 -18.34 -13.28 5.29
N ALA A 3 -18.65 -14.39 5.97
CA ALA A 3 -17.78 -14.90 7.04
C ALA A 3 -16.44 -15.37 6.47
N GLY A 4 -15.34 -15.11 7.19
CA GLY A 4 -13.98 -15.46 6.76
C GLY A 4 -13.40 -14.56 5.65
N VAL A 5 -14.14 -13.53 5.21
CA VAL A 5 -13.67 -12.57 4.20
C VAL A 5 -13.31 -11.25 4.86
N THR A 6 -12.14 -10.72 4.49
CA THR A 6 -11.74 -9.34 4.78
C THR A 6 -11.83 -8.53 3.50
N VAL A 7 -12.46 -7.37 3.55
CA VAL A 7 -12.47 -6.41 2.43
C VAL A 7 -11.55 -5.26 2.78
N CYS A 8 -10.52 -5.05 1.97
CA CYS A 8 -9.62 -3.91 2.08
C CYS A 8 -9.89 -2.95 0.93
N GLN A 9 -10.41 -1.77 1.26
CA GLN A 9 -10.58 -0.67 0.31
C GLN A 9 -9.39 0.26 0.41
N LEU A 10 -8.72 0.49 -0.73
CA LEU A 10 -7.67 1.48 -0.89
C LEU A 10 -8.22 2.63 -1.73
N SER A 11 -8.19 3.84 -1.20
CA SER A 11 -8.72 5.04 -1.87
C SER A 11 -7.70 6.16 -1.83
N LEU A 12 -7.54 6.86 -2.95
CA LEU A 12 -6.72 8.06 -3.00
C LEU A 12 -7.51 9.22 -2.38
N ALA A 13 -6.94 9.89 -1.37
CA ALA A 13 -7.55 11.01 -0.69
C ALA A 13 -6.72 12.28 -0.91
N GLY A 14 -7.34 13.30 -1.52
CA GLY A 14 -6.76 14.63 -1.67
C GLY A 14 -7.36 15.64 -0.69
N ALA A 15 -6.57 16.65 -0.32
CA ALA A 15 -7.07 17.77 0.48
C ALA A 15 -8.07 18.64 -0.29
N THR A 16 -8.00 18.64 -1.63
CA THR A 16 -8.89 19.39 -2.53
C THR A 16 -9.35 18.55 -3.73
N PRO A 17 -10.59 18.74 -4.22
CA PRO A 17 -11.05 18.12 -5.45
C PRO A 17 -10.17 18.57 -6.65
N GLY A 18 -9.57 17.63 -7.37
CA GLY A 18 -8.75 17.91 -8.55
C GLY A 18 -7.25 18.08 -8.29
N ALA A 19 -6.82 18.13 -7.03
CA ALA A 19 -5.41 17.96 -6.67
C ALA A 19 -5.06 16.46 -6.63
N PRO A 20 -3.84 16.06 -7.02
CA PRO A 20 -3.37 14.69 -6.79
C PRO A 20 -3.52 14.37 -5.30
N GLY A 21 -4.10 13.20 -4.98
CA GLY A 21 -4.32 12.86 -3.59
C GLY A 21 -3.01 12.50 -2.90
N ASP A 22 -2.68 13.25 -1.86
CA ASP A 22 -1.42 13.13 -1.13
C ASP A 22 -1.48 12.08 -0.02
N ALA A 23 -2.66 11.49 0.21
CA ALA A 23 -2.85 10.43 1.18
C ALA A 23 -3.55 9.20 0.58
N LEU A 24 -3.20 8.02 1.09
CA LEU A 24 -3.87 6.77 0.83
C LEU A 24 -4.76 6.45 2.03
N LEU A 25 -6.07 6.37 1.81
CA LEU A 25 -7.03 5.88 2.80
C LEU A 25 -7.16 4.37 2.64
N LEU A 26 -6.78 3.63 3.69
CA LEU A 26 -6.96 2.18 3.75
C LEU A 26 -8.06 1.89 4.76
N THR A 27 -9.15 1.28 4.28
CA THR A 27 -10.29 0.86 5.10
C THR A 27 -10.41 -0.66 5.06
N ARG A 28 -10.38 -1.29 6.24
CA ARG A 28 -10.58 -2.72 6.44
C ARG A 28 -11.98 -2.99 6.98
N LEU A 29 -12.69 -3.91 6.34
CA LEU A 29 -14.06 -4.30 6.69
C LEU A 29 -14.12 -5.82 6.88
N GLU A 30 -14.67 -6.23 8.02
CA GLU A 30 -14.89 -7.64 8.35
C GLU A 30 -16.32 -7.83 8.86
N ARG A 31 -16.83 -9.06 8.79
CA ARG A 31 -18.17 -9.37 9.28
C ARG A 31 -18.20 -9.29 10.82
N GLY A 32 -19.01 -8.39 11.36
CA GLY A 32 -19.23 -8.29 12.81
C GLY A 32 -18.14 -7.53 13.58
N SER A 33 -17.20 -6.90 12.87
CA SER A 33 -16.19 -6.00 13.45
C SER A 33 -16.49 -4.55 13.03
N GLU A 34 -16.09 -3.59 13.87
CA GLU A 34 -16.11 -2.17 13.50
C GLU A 34 -15.14 -1.91 12.33
N PRO A 35 -15.49 -1.06 11.36
CA PRO A 35 -14.59 -0.64 10.29
C PRO A 35 -13.32 -0.01 10.83
N LEU A 36 -12.16 -0.48 10.38
CA LEU A 36 -10.88 0.16 10.68
C LEU A 36 -10.44 0.98 9.48
N SER A 37 -10.25 2.29 9.66
CA SER A 37 -9.77 3.19 8.60
C SER A 37 -8.52 3.93 9.05
N VAL A 38 -7.49 3.93 8.19
CA VAL A 38 -6.24 4.63 8.43
C VAL A 38 -5.90 5.53 7.25
N ARG A 39 -5.43 6.75 7.55
CA ARG A 39 -4.92 7.69 6.55
C ARG A 39 -3.40 7.57 6.52
N VAL A 40 -2.87 7.02 5.43
CA VAL A 40 -1.44 6.90 5.20
C VAL A 40 -0.97 8.14 4.44
N ALA A 41 -0.16 8.97 5.08
CA ALA A 41 0.44 10.14 4.44
C ALA A 41 1.52 9.68 3.44
N THR A 42 1.38 10.05 2.16
CA THR A 42 2.29 9.59 1.11
C THR A 42 3.35 10.63 0.74
N GLU A 43 3.35 11.77 1.42
CA GLU A 43 4.24 12.92 1.20
C GLU A 43 5.65 12.74 1.78
N ARG A 44 5.81 11.84 2.76
CA ARG A 44 7.05 11.72 3.56
C ARG A 44 8.06 10.71 3.00
N GLY A 45 7.82 10.14 1.81
CA GLY A 45 8.68 9.15 1.15
C GLY A 45 9.52 9.71 0.00
N GLN A 46 10.47 8.91 -0.52
CA GLN A 46 11.31 9.31 -1.66
C GLN A 46 10.51 9.49 -2.96
N ALA A 47 9.33 8.88 -3.07
CA ALA A 47 8.41 9.06 -4.19
C ALA A 47 6.98 9.28 -3.67
N PRO A 48 6.31 10.41 -3.98
CA PRO A 48 4.91 10.57 -3.66
C PRO A 48 4.08 9.52 -4.41
N LEU A 49 2.95 9.08 -3.85
CA LEU A 49 2.08 8.08 -4.48
C LEU A 49 1.65 8.50 -5.90
N SER A 50 1.48 9.79 -6.14
CA SER A 50 1.20 10.34 -7.47
C SER A 50 2.31 10.05 -8.49
N GLY A 51 3.58 10.04 -8.07
CA GLY A 51 4.72 9.64 -8.90
C GLY A 51 4.70 8.16 -9.25
N ILE A 52 4.39 7.31 -8.27
CA ILE A 52 4.25 5.86 -8.45
C ILE A 52 3.12 5.55 -9.44
N LEU A 53 1.96 6.21 -9.31
CA LEU A 53 0.82 6.03 -10.22
C LEU A 53 1.15 6.48 -11.66
N ARG A 54 1.91 7.56 -11.84
CA ARG A 54 2.38 8.00 -13.17
C ARG A 54 3.34 7.00 -13.80
N GLU A 55 4.27 6.43 -13.02
CA GLU A 55 5.17 5.41 -13.53
C GLU A 55 4.41 4.14 -13.93
N PHE A 56 3.39 3.75 -13.16
CA PHE A 56 2.52 2.64 -13.52
C PHE A 56 1.79 2.87 -14.87
N GLU A 57 1.23 4.07 -15.07
CA GLU A 57 0.60 4.45 -16.35
C GLU A 57 1.60 4.40 -17.52
N GLN A 58 2.83 4.83 -17.27
CA GLN A 58 3.90 4.81 -18.27
C GLN A 58 4.31 3.38 -18.63
N ILE A 59 4.49 2.50 -17.64
CA ILE A 59 4.75 1.06 -17.86
C ILE A 59 3.61 0.43 -18.67
N GLN A 60 2.34 0.72 -18.33
CA GLN A 60 1.20 0.19 -19.08
C GLN A 60 1.18 0.66 -20.55
N ARG A 61 1.54 1.92 -20.80
CA ARG A 61 1.62 2.47 -22.16
C ARG A 61 2.71 1.77 -22.96
N GLU A 62 3.93 1.72 -22.42
CA GLU A 62 5.07 1.07 -23.08
C GLU A 62 4.86 -0.44 -23.26
N GLN A 63 4.14 -1.11 -22.35
CA GLN A 63 3.76 -2.51 -22.52
C GLN A 63 2.84 -2.71 -23.73
N ARG A 64 1.88 -1.81 -23.97
CA ARG A 64 1.02 -1.87 -25.17
C ARG A 64 1.84 -1.70 -26.45
N GLU A 65 2.82 -0.82 -26.43
CA GLU A 65 3.74 -0.60 -27.56
C GLU A 65 4.64 -1.82 -27.80
N ALA A 66 5.18 -2.42 -26.74
CA ALA A 66 6.02 -3.61 -26.81
C ALA A 66 5.27 -4.82 -27.38
N ASN A 67 3.95 -4.94 -27.13
CA ASN A 67 3.12 -6.01 -27.71
C ASN A 67 3.03 -5.94 -29.25
N GLY A 68 3.26 -4.77 -29.85
CA GLY A 68 3.31 -4.61 -31.31
C GLY A 68 4.68 -4.88 -31.93
N CYS A 69 5.72 -5.13 -31.13
CA CYS A 69 7.07 -5.37 -31.62
C CYS A 69 7.20 -6.80 -32.17
N THR A 70 7.63 -6.92 -33.43
CA THR A 70 7.81 -8.21 -34.11
C THR A 70 9.26 -8.70 -34.10
N GLU A 71 10.22 -7.81 -33.82
CA GLU A 71 11.63 -8.17 -33.71
C GLU A 71 11.86 -8.82 -32.34
N ARG A 72 12.38 -10.06 -32.35
CA ARG A 72 12.42 -10.90 -31.16
C ARG A 72 13.35 -10.34 -30.08
N ARG A 73 14.54 -9.85 -30.47
CA ARG A 73 15.53 -9.38 -29.50
C ARG A 73 15.04 -8.11 -28.80
N GLU A 74 14.57 -7.15 -29.59
CA GLU A 74 13.98 -5.90 -29.13
C GLU A 74 12.73 -6.16 -28.27
N TRP A 75 11.87 -7.10 -28.66
CA TRP A 75 10.70 -7.48 -27.86
C TRP A 75 11.11 -8.00 -26.47
N TRP A 76 12.11 -8.88 -26.40
CA TRP A 76 12.62 -9.39 -25.13
C TRP A 76 13.28 -8.30 -24.29
N GLU A 77 14.14 -7.48 -24.89
CA GLU A 77 14.82 -6.38 -24.18
C GLU A 77 13.80 -5.40 -23.59
N ARG A 78 12.78 -5.00 -24.36
CA ARG A 78 11.71 -4.11 -23.91
C ARG A 78 10.90 -4.72 -22.76
N ARG A 79 10.48 -5.98 -22.87
CA ARG A 79 9.70 -6.66 -21.81
C ARG A 79 10.49 -6.87 -20.53
N SER A 80 11.76 -7.26 -20.63
CA SER A 80 12.63 -7.42 -19.46
C SER A 80 12.81 -6.09 -18.71
N ARG A 81 12.96 -4.98 -19.44
CA ARG A 81 13.03 -3.64 -18.82
C ARG A 81 11.72 -3.24 -18.15
N LEU A 82 10.58 -3.55 -18.76
CA LEU A 82 9.26 -3.28 -18.17
C LEU A 82 9.03 -4.11 -16.90
N ASP A 83 9.46 -5.36 -16.90
CA ASP A 83 9.36 -6.26 -15.74
C ASP A 83 10.16 -5.72 -14.55
N GLN A 84 11.42 -5.34 -14.78
CA GLN A 84 12.27 -4.72 -13.75
C GLN A 84 11.66 -3.43 -13.18
N ARG A 85 11.10 -2.57 -14.04
CA ARG A 85 10.43 -1.34 -13.60
C ARG A 85 9.18 -1.63 -12.77
N MET A 86 8.39 -2.63 -13.17
CA MET A 86 7.22 -3.06 -12.40
C MET A 86 7.61 -3.63 -11.03
N GLU A 87 8.68 -4.42 -10.97
CA GLU A 87 9.23 -4.94 -9.72
C GLU A 87 9.63 -3.79 -8.78
N SER A 88 10.44 -2.83 -9.25
CA SER A 88 10.82 -1.65 -8.46
C SER A 88 9.61 -0.83 -8.02
N LEU A 89 8.60 -0.67 -8.89
CA LEU A 89 7.38 0.04 -8.57
C LEU A 89 6.61 -0.62 -7.43
N ILE A 90 6.46 -1.96 -7.47
CA ILE A 90 5.80 -2.73 -6.41
C ILE A 90 6.58 -2.62 -5.10
N GLN A 91 7.92 -2.69 -5.15
CA GLN A 91 8.77 -2.53 -3.97
C GLN A 91 8.61 -1.15 -3.31
N SER A 92 8.52 -0.08 -4.10
CA SER A 92 8.25 1.27 -3.58
C SER A 92 6.84 1.40 -3.00
N LEU A 93 5.81 0.82 -3.64
CA LEU A 93 4.46 0.80 -3.07
C LEU A 93 4.43 0.06 -1.72
N ASP A 94 5.15 -1.05 -1.63
CA ASP A 94 5.23 -1.88 -0.43
C ASP A 94 6.00 -1.21 0.71
N SER A 95 7.18 -0.65 0.42
CA SER A 95 8.10 -0.13 1.43
C SER A 95 7.84 1.34 1.77
N ASP A 96 7.68 2.19 0.75
CA ASP A 96 7.64 3.65 0.92
C ASP A 96 6.22 4.16 1.17
N VAL A 97 5.21 3.52 0.57
CA VAL A 97 3.80 3.91 0.74
C VAL A 97 3.14 3.13 1.85
N LEU A 98 3.07 1.79 1.75
CA LEU A 98 2.39 0.98 2.74
C LEU A 98 3.22 0.84 4.02
N GLY A 99 4.52 0.53 3.91
CA GLY A 99 5.42 0.37 5.05
C GLY A 99 4.82 -0.53 6.13
N CYS A 100 4.70 0.00 7.35
CA CYS A 100 4.10 -0.72 8.49
C CYS A 100 2.60 -0.99 8.31
N TRP A 101 1.88 -0.21 7.49
CA TRP A 101 0.44 -0.36 7.25
C TRP A 101 0.09 -1.58 6.39
N ARG A 102 1.08 -2.22 5.75
CA ARG A 102 0.87 -3.47 5.00
C ARG A 102 0.19 -4.56 5.82
N GLY A 103 0.43 -4.60 7.14
CA GLY A 103 -0.23 -5.54 8.04
C GLY A 103 -1.77 -5.48 7.98
N LEU A 104 -2.34 -4.32 7.63
CA LEU A 104 -3.79 -4.17 7.47
C LEU A 104 -4.36 -4.87 6.24
N LEU A 105 -3.52 -5.21 5.25
CA LEU A 105 -3.93 -5.98 4.07
C LEU A 105 -3.89 -7.48 4.32
N LEU A 106 -3.18 -7.93 5.35
CA LEU A 106 -3.02 -9.35 5.64
C LEU A 106 -4.27 -9.91 6.36
N PRO A 107 -4.69 -11.15 6.06
CA PRO A 107 -5.69 -11.83 6.86
C PRO A 107 -5.27 -11.87 8.33
N ARG A 108 -6.23 -11.77 9.26
CA ARG A 108 -5.92 -12.02 10.67
C ARG A 108 -5.47 -13.46 10.83
N ASP A 109 -4.32 -13.65 11.45
CA ASP A 109 -3.84 -14.98 11.81
C ASP A 109 -4.67 -15.49 13.01
N PRO A 110 -5.43 -16.59 12.88
CA PRO A 110 -6.13 -17.17 14.02
C PRO A 110 -5.20 -17.64 15.15
N GLY A 111 -3.91 -17.85 14.86
CA GLY A 111 -2.87 -18.15 15.84
C GLY A 111 -2.31 -16.92 16.56
N ASN A 112 -2.68 -15.71 16.15
CA ASN A 112 -2.20 -14.46 16.74
C ASN A 112 -3.40 -13.59 17.16
N PRO A 113 -4.03 -13.90 18.31
CA PRO A 113 -5.18 -13.14 18.80
C PRO A 113 -4.79 -11.68 19.07
N PRO A 114 -5.77 -10.75 19.09
CA PRO A 114 -5.51 -9.38 19.52
C PRO A 114 -4.88 -9.38 20.91
N LEU A 115 -3.95 -8.44 21.13
CA LEU A 115 -3.27 -8.25 22.40
C LEU A 115 -4.30 -8.12 23.53
N ASP A 116 -4.04 -8.79 24.64
CA ASP A 116 -4.84 -8.58 25.85
C ASP A 116 -4.56 -7.20 26.49
N GLU A 117 -5.34 -6.85 27.51
CA GLU A 117 -5.21 -5.53 28.15
C GLU A 117 -3.84 -5.31 28.79
N GLN A 118 -3.18 -6.37 29.26
CA GLN A 118 -1.88 -6.29 29.91
C GLN A 118 -0.77 -6.10 28.85
N GLU A 119 -0.80 -6.91 27.79
CA GLU A 119 0.13 -6.80 26.66
C GLU A 119 0.01 -5.42 25.97
N LEU A 120 -1.22 -4.95 25.77
CA LEU A 120 -1.48 -3.62 25.22
C LEU A 120 -0.93 -2.53 26.15
N SER A 121 -1.17 -2.63 27.45
CA SER A 121 -0.68 -1.65 28.43
C SER A 121 0.85 -1.59 28.45
N GLN A 122 1.51 -2.74 28.36
CA GLN A 122 2.97 -2.84 28.31
C GLN A 122 3.53 -2.22 27.03
N LEU A 123 2.96 -2.55 25.87
CA LEU A 123 3.36 -1.95 24.59
C LEU A 123 3.18 -0.41 24.62
N LEU A 124 2.05 0.08 25.13
CA LEU A 124 1.80 1.52 25.25
C LEU A 124 2.76 2.21 26.23
N GLN A 125 3.27 1.51 27.24
CA GLN A 125 4.30 2.03 28.12
C GLN A 125 5.64 2.13 27.38
N GLU A 126 6.07 1.06 26.71
CA GLU A 126 7.32 1.03 25.93
C GLU A 126 7.34 2.12 24.85
N LEU A 127 6.23 2.30 24.14
CA LEU A 127 6.10 3.37 23.14
C LEU A 127 6.24 4.76 23.77
N ARG A 128 5.64 4.99 24.95
CA ARG A 128 5.79 6.25 25.69
C ARG A 128 7.23 6.51 26.12
N GLU A 129 7.94 5.47 26.57
CA GLU A 129 9.37 5.56 26.92
C GLU A 129 10.22 5.92 25.69
N CYS A 130 9.81 5.51 24.49
CA CYS A 130 10.41 5.91 23.22
C CYS A 130 9.96 7.31 22.71
N GLY A 131 9.19 8.07 23.51
CA GLY A 131 8.75 9.43 23.17
C GLY A 131 7.49 9.49 22.30
N TRP A 132 6.71 8.42 22.22
CA TRP A 132 5.40 8.43 21.56
C TRP A 132 4.33 8.97 22.51
N GLU A 133 3.81 10.17 22.27
CA GLU A 133 2.91 10.85 23.22
C GLU A 133 1.40 10.58 22.98
N SER A 134 0.97 10.13 21.80
CA SER A 134 -0.43 9.81 21.43
C SER A 134 -0.51 9.51 19.92
N PRO A 135 -1.55 8.79 19.42
CA PRO A 135 -1.91 8.84 18.00
C PRO A 135 -2.30 10.25 17.56
#